data_AF-A0A3B8X145-F1
#
_entry.id   AF-A0A3B8X145-F1
#
_cell.length_a   1.000
_cell.length_b   1.000
_cell.length_c   1.000
_cell.angle_alpha   90.00
_cell.angle_beta   90.00
_cell.angle_gamma   90.00
#
_symmetry.space_group_name_H-M   'P 1'
#
loop_
_entity.id
_entity.type
_entity.pdbx_description
1 polymer ?
#
loop_
_entity_poly.entity_id
_entity_poly.type
_entity_poly.pdbx_seq_one_letter_code
_entity_poly.pdbx_strand_id
1 'polypeptide(L)'
;MGSEINFDDLQQERQLQRSLMNEKRRKVKPLIPLLRTYYAAARLLGLERPAFERRFRPISDGFAKRVEHAFDGYTPTESDILVCSYFKSGTHWMMQIAHQIAHRGAGEYESIYDVIPWNEGPNPKLALPLTDPRPLQISPTGLRVIKTHGTAGYIPYNEAAKYICVVRDPKDVFVSSYHFMAAAMLGPLRPSLKTWLDIYLSDHAFWGPWADFTASYWEWRDRPNVRFFTYEQVQQDKVAAIRQLA
;
A
#
# COMPACT_ATOMS: atom_id res chain seq x y z
N MET A 1 17.79 32.91 4.63
CA MET A 1 17.96 31.70 5.46
C MET A 1 16.68 30.90 5.35
N GLY A 2 16.60 30.01 4.36
CA GLY A 2 15.45 29.11 4.25
C GLY A 2 15.53 28.11 5.40
N SER A 3 14.45 27.95 6.15
CA SER A 3 14.33 26.88 7.14
C SER A 3 14.66 25.54 6.47
N GLU A 4 15.61 24.80 7.03
CA GLU A 4 15.90 23.43 6.61
C GLU A 4 14.61 22.60 6.69
N ILE A 5 14.17 22.04 5.57
CA ILE A 5 12.97 21.22 5.52
C ILE A 5 13.26 19.93 6.27
N ASN A 6 12.55 19.70 7.38
CA ASN A 6 12.68 18.48 8.17
C ASN A 6 11.33 17.73 8.29
N PHE A 7 11.43 16.49 8.74
CA PHE A 7 10.31 15.55 8.89
C PHE A 7 10.17 15.04 10.33
N ASP A 8 10.79 15.74 11.29
CA ASP A 8 10.86 15.33 12.69
C ASP A 8 9.46 15.25 13.32
N ASP A 9 8.55 16.15 12.93
CA ASP A 9 7.15 16.15 13.32
C ASP A 9 6.44 14.83 12.96
N LEU A 10 6.65 14.34 11.73
CA LEU A 10 6.08 13.09 11.26
C LEU A 10 6.69 11.90 11.98
N GLN A 11 7.99 11.93 12.22
CA GLN A 11 8.69 10.88 12.95
C GLN A 11 8.19 10.77 14.39
N GLN A 12 8.06 11.90 15.09
CA GLN A 12 7.52 11.98 16.45
C GLN A 12 6.07 11.48 16.51
N GLU A 13 5.19 11.94 15.60
CA GLU A 13 3.80 11.49 15.54
C GLU A 13 3.73 9.97 15.30
N ARG A 14 4.54 9.42 14.38
CA ARG A 14 4.56 7.97 14.14
C ARG A 14 5.09 7.17 15.32
N GLN A 15 6.10 7.67 16.03
CA GLN A 15 6.59 7.04 17.26
C GLN A 15 5.49 7.00 18.33
N LEU A 16 4.75 8.11 18.50
CA LEU A 16 3.60 8.18 19.39
C LEU A 16 2.50 7.19 18.96
N GLN A 17 2.11 7.17 17.68
CA GLN A 17 1.11 6.23 17.20
C GLN A 17 1.53 4.77 17.39
N ARG A 18 2.81 4.43 17.18
CA ARG A 18 3.36 3.09 17.44
C ARG A 18 3.29 2.73 18.93
N SER A 19 3.60 3.66 19.83
CA SER A 19 3.52 3.41 21.27
C SER A 19 2.07 3.15 21.72
N LEU A 20 1.12 3.95 21.23
CA LEU A 20 -0.32 3.75 21.48
C LEU A 20 -0.82 2.40 20.93
N MET A 21 -0.41 2.02 19.73
CA MET A 21 -0.74 0.72 19.15
C MET A 21 -0.15 -0.44 19.98
N ASN A 22 1.08 -0.31 20.46
CA ASN A 22 1.72 -1.32 21.30
C ASN A 22 1.02 -1.44 22.66
N GLU A 23 0.59 -0.33 23.26
CA GLU A 23 -0.19 -0.35 24.49
C GLU A 23 -1.54 -1.05 24.29
N LYS A 24 -2.24 -0.74 23.20
CA LYS A 24 -3.50 -1.43 22.84
C LYS A 24 -3.28 -2.92 22.62
N ARG A 25 -2.21 -3.31 21.92
CA ARG A 25 -1.81 -4.72 21.75
C ARG A 25 -1.56 -5.40 23.09
N ARG A 26 -0.90 -4.71 24.04
CA ARG A 26 -0.67 -5.23 25.40
C ARG A 26 -1.98 -5.46 26.16
N LYS A 27 -2.94 -4.54 26.06
CA LYS A 27 -4.27 -4.67 26.68
C LYS A 27 -5.10 -5.81 26.08
N VAL A 28 -4.98 -6.05 24.77
CA VAL A 28 -5.72 -7.12 24.07
C VAL A 28 -5.04 -8.49 24.21
N LYS A 29 -3.74 -8.54 24.51
CA LYS A 29 -2.94 -9.79 24.59
C LYS A 29 -3.59 -10.88 25.47
N PRO A 30 -4.16 -10.59 26.65
CA PRO A 30 -4.81 -11.61 27.48
C PRO A 30 -6.07 -12.24 26.85
N LEU A 31 -6.73 -11.55 25.91
CA LEU A 31 -7.90 -12.05 25.20
C LEU A 31 -7.55 -12.95 24.01
N ILE A 32 -6.28 -12.96 23.58
CA ILE A 32 -5.85 -13.74 22.41
C ILE A 32 -6.16 -15.24 22.55
N PRO A 33 -5.88 -15.92 23.69
CA PRO A 33 -6.22 -17.34 23.83
C PRO A 33 -7.71 -17.62 23.64
N LEU A 34 -8.58 -16.78 24.20
CA LEU A 34 -10.04 -16.89 24.06
C LEU A 34 -10.48 -16.71 22.59
N LEU A 35 -9.92 -15.73 21.89
CA LEU A 35 -10.21 -15.52 20.48
C LEU A 35 -9.69 -16.68 19.62
N ARG A 36 -8.53 -17.27 19.97
CA ARG A 36 -7.99 -18.44 19.30
C ARG A 36 -8.88 -19.67 19.50
N THR A 37 -9.37 -19.93 20.71
CA THR A 37 -10.29 -21.04 20.97
C THR A 37 -11.61 -20.85 20.23
N TYR A 38 -12.14 -19.61 20.20
CA TYR A 38 -13.31 -19.28 19.39
C TYR A 38 -13.12 -19.60 17.90
N TYR A 39 -12.04 -19.10 17.28
CA TYR A 39 -11.78 -19.38 15.86
C TYR A 39 -11.47 -20.87 15.60
N ALA A 40 -10.85 -21.57 16.54
CA ALA A 40 -10.62 -23.00 16.43
C ALA A 40 -11.95 -23.80 16.47
N ALA A 41 -12.86 -23.46 17.38
CA ALA A 41 -14.19 -24.05 17.45
C ALA A 41 -15.01 -23.72 16.19
N ALA A 42 -15.00 -22.46 15.75
CA ALA A 42 -15.64 -22.06 14.49
C ALA A 42 -15.10 -22.86 13.30
N ARG A 43 -13.78 -23.12 13.25
CA ARG A 43 -13.17 -23.96 12.21
C ARG A 43 -13.65 -25.41 12.26
N LEU A 44 -13.74 -26.02 13.44
CA LEU A 44 -14.27 -27.39 13.58
C LEU A 44 -15.73 -27.51 13.12
N LEU A 45 -16.52 -26.44 13.30
CA LEU A 45 -17.92 -26.39 12.90
C LEU A 45 -18.13 -25.92 11.45
N GLY A 46 -17.07 -25.66 10.68
CA GLY A 46 -17.18 -25.13 9.30
C GLY A 46 -17.62 -23.66 9.22
N LEU A 47 -17.60 -22.93 10.33
CA LEU A 47 -18.06 -21.53 10.47
C LEU A 47 -16.91 -20.52 10.58
N GLU A 48 -15.65 -20.92 10.31
CA GLU A 48 -14.50 -20.00 10.42
C GLU A 48 -14.64 -18.80 9.48
N ARG A 49 -15.03 -19.02 8.22
CA ARG A 49 -15.21 -17.96 7.23
C ARG A 49 -16.24 -16.91 7.68
N PRO A 50 -17.51 -17.25 7.99
CA PRO A 50 -18.47 -16.25 8.43
C PRO A 50 -18.07 -15.57 9.75
N ALA A 51 -17.44 -16.30 10.68
CA ALA A 51 -16.91 -15.71 11.92
C ALA A 51 -15.80 -14.68 11.64
N PHE A 52 -14.88 -15.01 10.73
CA PHE A 52 -13.80 -14.12 10.34
C PHE A 52 -14.32 -12.91 9.56
N GLU A 53 -15.17 -13.12 8.55
CA GLU A 53 -15.78 -12.04 7.77
C GLU A 53 -16.58 -11.08 8.65
N ARG A 54 -17.36 -11.56 9.62
CA ARG A 54 -18.10 -10.68 10.55
C ARG A 54 -17.18 -9.71 11.29
N ARG A 55 -15.98 -10.15 11.66
CA ARG A 55 -14.98 -9.30 12.31
C ARG A 55 -14.24 -8.41 11.32
N PHE A 56 -14.00 -8.92 10.13
CA PHE A 56 -13.02 -8.38 9.18
C PHE A 56 -13.63 -7.45 8.13
N ARG A 57 -14.83 -7.75 7.64
CA ARG A 57 -15.53 -6.99 6.59
C ARG A 57 -15.61 -5.49 6.89
N PRO A 58 -15.96 -5.00 8.10
CA PRO A 58 -15.96 -3.56 8.38
C PRO A 58 -14.59 -2.89 8.24
N ILE A 59 -13.50 -3.64 8.49
CA ILE A 59 -12.13 -3.13 8.33
C ILE A 59 -11.80 -3.05 6.83
N SER A 60 -12.16 -4.09 6.07
CA SER A 60 -12.00 -4.12 4.61
C SER A 60 -12.79 -3.02 3.92
N ASP A 61 -14.06 -2.82 4.30
CA ASP A 61 -14.93 -1.78 3.73
C ASP A 61 -14.38 -0.37 4.05
N GLY A 62 -13.86 -0.17 5.26
CA GLY A 62 -13.20 1.09 5.64
C GLY A 62 -11.87 1.33 4.93
N PHE A 63 -11.22 0.29 4.42
CA PHE A 63 -10.06 0.40 3.54
C PHE A 63 -10.48 0.72 2.10
N ALA A 64 -11.45 0.01 1.55
CA ALA A 64 -12.01 0.27 0.23
C ALA A 64 -12.48 1.73 0.09
N LYS A 65 -13.27 2.23 1.05
CA LYS A 65 -13.73 3.64 1.05
C LYS A 65 -12.58 4.65 1.06
N ARG A 66 -11.48 4.34 1.75
CA ARG A 66 -10.30 5.23 1.75
C ARG A 66 -9.58 5.23 0.41
N VAL A 67 -9.53 4.09 -0.26
CA VAL A 67 -8.97 3.97 -1.61
C VAL A 67 -9.83 4.76 -2.60
N GLU A 68 -11.15 4.61 -2.54
CA GLU A 68 -12.11 5.30 -3.41
C GLU A 68 -11.97 6.82 -3.35
N HIS A 69 -11.77 7.36 -2.14
CA HIS A 69 -11.70 8.81 -1.88
C HIS A 69 -10.27 9.34 -1.73
N ALA A 70 -9.24 8.54 -2.03
CA ALA A 70 -7.85 8.89 -1.75
C ALA A 70 -7.37 10.16 -2.49
N PHE A 71 -7.94 10.41 -3.67
CA PHE A 71 -7.59 11.48 -4.60
C PHE A 71 -8.71 12.50 -4.80
N ASP A 72 -9.72 12.51 -3.93
CA ASP A 72 -10.81 13.50 -4.00
C ASP A 72 -10.27 14.93 -3.97
N GLY A 73 -10.64 15.74 -4.97
CA GLY A 73 -10.16 17.12 -5.11
C GLY A 73 -8.69 17.25 -5.48
N TYR A 74 -8.01 16.16 -5.81
CA TYR A 74 -6.61 16.15 -6.25
C TYR A 74 -6.51 16.02 -7.77
N THR A 75 -5.63 16.78 -8.40
CA THR A 75 -5.31 16.62 -9.83
C THR A 75 -3.79 16.44 -9.95
N PRO A 76 -3.31 15.28 -10.45
CA PRO A 76 -1.89 15.07 -10.63
C PRO A 76 -1.28 16.08 -11.59
N THR A 77 -0.03 16.46 -11.36
CA THR A 77 0.71 17.41 -12.20
C THR A 77 1.93 16.74 -12.85
N GLU A 78 2.65 17.49 -13.68
CA GLU A 78 3.92 17.08 -14.29
C GLU A 78 5.01 16.68 -13.28
N SER A 79 4.87 17.17 -12.05
CA SER A 79 5.73 16.85 -10.91
C SER A 79 5.38 15.52 -10.23
N ASP A 80 4.26 14.90 -10.56
CA ASP A 80 3.80 13.70 -9.87
C ASP A 80 4.18 12.41 -10.59
N ILE A 81 4.74 11.48 -9.82
CA ILE A 81 4.96 10.08 -10.20
C ILE A 81 4.10 9.21 -9.28
N LEU A 82 3.05 8.61 -9.83
CA LEU A 82 2.16 7.73 -9.06
C LEU A 82 2.61 6.28 -9.19
N VAL A 83 3.07 5.67 -8.10
CA VAL A 83 3.37 4.24 -8.01
C VAL A 83 2.07 3.50 -7.69
N CYS A 84 1.40 3.07 -8.75
CA CYS A 84 0.17 2.29 -8.75
C CYS A 84 0.47 0.79 -8.68
N SER A 85 0.33 0.17 -7.52
CA SER A 85 0.69 -1.24 -7.37
C SER A 85 -0.35 -2.00 -6.58
N TYR A 86 -0.75 -3.18 -7.06
CA TYR A 86 -1.60 -4.05 -6.24
C TYR A 86 -0.82 -4.43 -4.99
N PHE A 87 -1.49 -4.48 -3.85
CA PHE A 87 -0.86 -4.83 -2.59
C PHE A 87 -0.04 -6.14 -2.69
N LYS A 88 1.19 -6.10 -2.18
CA LYS A 88 2.21 -7.18 -2.26
C LYS A 88 2.83 -7.45 -3.63
N SER A 89 2.64 -6.57 -4.60
CA SER A 89 3.21 -6.69 -5.95
C SER A 89 4.53 -5.94 -6.15
N GLY A 90 5.29 -5.68 -5.08
CA GLY A 90 6.59 -4.99 -5.19
C GLY A 90 6.56 -3.46 -5.03
N THR A 91 5.46 -2.90 -4.52
CA THR A 91 5.29 -1.46 -4.28
C THR A 91 6.48 -0.82 -3.58
N HIS A 92 7.08 -1.49 -2.60
CA HIS A 92 8.23 -0.97 -1.87
C HIS A 92 9.46 -0.78 -2.77
N TRP A 93 9.81 -1.75 -3.61
CA TRP A 93 10.94 -1.59 -4.54
C TRP A 93 10.70 -0.45 -5.51
N MET A 94 9.46 -0.27 -5.96
CA MET A 94 9.15 0.74 -6.97
C MET A 94 9.07 2.15 -6.41
N MET A 95 8.57 2.31 -5.19
CA MET A 95 8.71 3.54 -4.42
C MET A 95 10.19 3.92 -4.23
N GLN A 96 11.04 2.96 -3.86
CA GLN A 96 12.46 3.18 -3.63
C GLN A 96 13.18 3.62 -4.90
N ILE A 97 12.98 2.89 -5.99
CA ILE A 97 13.60 3.19 -7.29
C ILE A 97 13.15 4.57 -7.79
N ALA A 98 11.84 4.84 -7.79
CA ALA A 98 11.32 6.12 -8.27
C ALA A 98 11.81 7.30 -7.41
N HIS A 99 11.86 7.13 -6.08
CA HIS A 99 12.34 8.17 -5.18
C HIS A 99 13.83 8.46 -5.42
N GLN A 100 14.66 7.43 -5.54
CA GLN A 100 16.09 7.63 -5.82
C GLN A 100 16.32 8.28 -7.18
N ILE A 101 15.55 7.92 -8.22
CA ILE A 101 15.63 8.59 -9.53
C ILE A 101 15.27 10.08 -9.41
N ALA A 102 14.15 10.40 -8.75
CA ALA A 102 13.73 11.79 -8.51
C ALA A 102 14.78 12.60 -7.71
N HIS A 103 15.60 11.94 -6.93
CA HIS A 103 16.67 12.54 -6.13
C HIS A 103 18.08 12.36 -6.70
N ARG A 104 18.22 11.88 -7.95
CA ARG A 104 19.52 11.62 -8.60
C ARG A 104 20.46 10.72 -7.75
N GLY A 105 19.88 9.79 -7.01
CA GLY A 105 20.58 8.84 -6.14
C GLY A 105 20.98 9.37 -4.77
N ALA A 106 20.56 10.58 -4.39
CA ALA A 106 20.85 11.20 -3.09
C ALA A 106 19.58 11.42 -2.24
N GLY A 107 18.57 10.56 -2.41
CA GLY A 107 17.28 10.66 -1.71
C GLY A 107 17.35 10.03 -0.33
N GLU A 108 17.95 10.72 0.64
CA GLU A 108 18.04 10.25 2.02
C GLU A 108 16.75 10.52 2.80
N TYR A 109 16.37 9.57 3.66
CA TYR A 109 15.18 9.66 4.52
C TYR A 109 15.32 8.69 5.69
N GLU A 110 14.61 8.91 6.79
CA GLU A 110 14.51 7.91 7.87
C GLU A 110 13.51 6.80 7.55
N SER A 111 12.35 7.18 7.03
CA SER A 111 11.32 6.26 6.56
C SER A 111 10.84 6.71 5.20
N ILE A 112 10.66 5.76 4.27
CA ILE A 112 10.13 6.06 2.93
C ILE A 112 8.77 6.77 2.99
N TYR A 113 8.01 6.55 4.06
CA TYR A 113 6.71 7.21 4.30
C TYR A 113 6.82 8.66 4.80
N ASP A 114 8.02 9.20 5.01
CA ASP A 114 8.26 10.63 5.23
C ASP A 114 8.25 11.43 3.94
N VAL A 115 8.62 10.79 2.84
CA VAL A 115 8.87 11.44 1.57
C VAL A 115 7.93 10.96 0.47
N ILE A 116 7.09 9.96 0.75
CA ILE A 116 6.08 9.44 -0.19
C ILE A 116 4.68 9.54 0.43
N PRO A 117 3.82 10.41 -0.12
CA PRO A 117 2.41 10.46 0.25
C PRO A 117 1.68 9.13 0.05
N TRP A 118 0.75 8.82 0.97
CA TRP A 118 -0.10 7.63 0.92
C TRP A 118 -1.46 7.87 1.61
N ASN A 119 -2.40 8.52 0.91
CA ASN A 119 -3.67 8.98 1.49
C ASN A 119 -4.61 7.85 1.92
N GLU A 120 -4.59 6.71 1.22
CA GLU A 120 -5.41 5.55 1.55
C GLU A 120 -4.78 4.64 2.60
N GLY A 121 -3.71 5.11 3.27
CA GLY A 121 -3.03 4.37 4.34
C GLY A 121 -3.99 3.86 5.42
N PRO A 122 -3.76 2.66 5.99
CA PRO A 122 -4.64 2.06 6.97
C PRO A 122 -4.70 2.86 8.29
N ASN A 123 -3.71 3.72 8.54
CA ASN A 123 -3.75 4.74 9.57
C ASN A 123 -3.27 6.07 8.95
N PRO A 124 -4.18 7.04 8.72
CA PRO A 124 -3.81 8.33 8.14
C PRO A 124 -2.74 9.07 8.94
N LYS A 125 -2.70 8.89 10.27
CA LYS A 125 -1.69 9.50 11.14
C LYS A 125 -0.28 8.90 10.98
N LEU A 126 -0.18 7.77 10.28
CA LEU A 126 1.11 7.14 9.97
C LEU A 126 1.57 7.41 8.53
N ALA A 127 0.73 8.06 7.74
CA ALA A 127 0.99 8.33 6.33
C ALA A 127 1.21 9.83 6.12
N LEU A 128 1.97 10.15 5.08
CA LEU A 128 2.12 11.51 4.62
C LEU A 128 0.92 11.87 3.70
N PRO A 129 0.23 13.00 3.93
CA PRO A 129 -0.87 13.41 3.07
C PRO A 129 -0.38 13.93 1.71
N LEU A 130 -1.19 13.77 0.65
CA LEU A 130 -0.92 14.31 -0.70
C LEU A 130 -0.69 15.82 -0.73
N THR A 131 -1.31 16.53 0.22
CA THR A 131 -1.22 18.00 0.35
C THR A 131 0.10 18.46 0.97
N ASP A 132 0.93 17.54 1.47
CA ASP A 132 2.23 17.93 2.03
C ASP A 132 3.18 18.38 0.91
N PRO A 133 3.71 19.62 0.99
CA PRO A 133 4.57 20.15 -0.06
C PRO A 133 6.02 19.68 0.06
N ARG A 134 6.44 19.15 1.21
CA ARG A 134 7.86 18.85 1.51
C ARG A 134 8.48 17.87 0.52
N PRO A 135 7.84 16.74 0.13
CA PRO A 135 8.41 15.84 -0.88
C PRO A 135 8.80 16.51 -2.19
N LEU A 136 8.01 17.50 -2.63
CA LEU A 136 8.32 18.25 -3.85
C LEU A 136 9.47 19.22 -3.62
N GLN A 137 9.46 19.93 -2.49
CA GLN A 137 10.46 20.94 -2.17
C GLN A 137 11.87 20.38 -1.99
N ILE A 138 12.01 19.13 -1.52
CA ILE A 138 13.31 18.47 -1.34
C ILE A 138 13.84 17.79 -2.61
N SER A 139 13.03 17.69 -3.67
CA SER A 139 13.37 16.95 -4.87
C SER A 139 14.17 17.83 -5.84
N PRO A 140 15.44 17.48 -6.18
CA PRO A 140 16.27 18.25 -7.10
C PRO A 140 15.78 18.19 -8.56
N THR A 141 14.89 17.24 -8.88
CA THR A 141 14.27 17.12 -10.21
C THR A 141 12.91 17.82 -10.31
N GLY A 142 12.35 18.29 -9.18
CA GLY A 142 10.98 18.79 -9.13
C GLY A 142 9.93 17.69 -9.30
N LEU A 143 10.31 16.42 -9.06
CA LEU A 143 9.42 15.25 -9.12
C LEU A 143 9.19 14.70 -7.71
N ARG A 144 7.95 14.38 -7.35
CA ARG A 144 7.61 13.65 -6.12
C ARG A 144 6.94 12.33 -6.44
N VAL A 145 7.16 11.35 -5.56
CA VAL A 145 6.59 10.01 -5.70
C VAL A 145 5.39 9.88 -4.78
N ILE A 146 4.26 9.40 -5.31
CA ILE A 146 3.01 9.15 -4.60
C ILE A 146 2.73 7.66 -4.65
N LYS A 147 2.35 7.05 -3.53
CA LYS A 147 1.97 5.64 -3.48
C LYS A 147 0.47 5.49 -3.65
N THR A 148 0.03 4.52 -4.45
CA THR A 148 -1.35 4.05 -4.38
C THR A 148 -1.58 2.55 -4.59
N HIS A 149 -2.61 2.02 -3.94
CA HIS A 149 -3.18 0.67 -4.16
C HIS A 149 -4.53 0.70 -4.89
N GLY A 150 -5.05 1.88 -5.25
CA GLY A 150 -6.34 2.01 -5.92
C GLY A 150 -6.33 1.54 -7.37
N THR A 151 -7.47 1.04 -7.83
CA THR A 151 -7.71 0.74 -9.25
C THR A 151 -7.68 2.04 -10.06
N ALA A 152 -7.38 1.94 -11.35
CA ALA A 152 -7.20 3.11 -12.20
C ALA A 152 -8.43 4.03 -12.26
N GLY A 153 -9.64 3.48 -12.04
CA GLY A 153 -10.89 4.24 -12.00
C GLY A 153 -11.02 5.23 -10.85
N TYR A 154 -10.26 5.05 -9.76
CA TYR A 154 -10.23 6.01 -8.63
C TYR A 154 -9.07 7.00 -8.72
N ILE A 155 -8.21 6.86 -9.73
CA ILE A 155 -7.04 7.73 -9.89
C ILE A 155 -7.35 8.75 -10.98
N PRO A 156 -7.34 10.07 -10.67
CA PRO A 156 -7.46 11.11 -11.69
C PRO A 156 -6.31 10.98 -12.69
N TYR A 157 -6.64 10.71 -13.94
CA TYR A 157 -5.65 10.62 -15.01
C TYR A 157 -5.29 12.01 -15.53
N ASN A 158 -3.99 12.30 -15.63
CA ASN A 158 -3.46 13.50 -16.28
C ASN A 158 -2.28 13.10 -17.16
N GLU A 159 -2.29 13.53 -18.42
CA GLU A 159 -1.23 13.25 -19.41
C GLU A 159 0.13 13.85 -19.01
N ALA A 160 0.14 14.90 -18.19
CA ALA A 160 1.36 15.52 -17.70
C ALA A 160 2.07 14.67 -16.62
N ALA A 161 1.29 13.95 -15.80
CA ALA A 161 1.80 13.12 -14.72
C ALA A 161 2.37 11.80 -15.24
N LYS A 162 3.13 11.08 -14.40
CA LYS A 162 3.75 9.79 -14.74
C LYS A 162 3.18 8.67 -13.88
N TYR A 163 2.95 7.49 -14.48
CA TYR A 163 2.31 6.37 -13.79
C TYR A 163 3.17 5.09 -13.81
N ILE A 164 3.54 4.72 -12.60
CA ILE A 164 4.13 3.52 -11.99
C ILE A 164 3.28 2.25 -11.88
N CYS A 165 2.80 1.61 -12.94
CA CYS A 165 1.88 0.47 -12.79
C CYS A 165 2.61 -0.86 -12.55
N VAL A 166 2.38 -1.52 -11.41
CA VAL A 166 3.10 -2.74 -11.04
C VAL A 166 2.16 -3.84 -10.56
N VAL A 167 2.18 -4.96 -11.28
CA VAL A 167 1.40 -6.17 -10.98
C VAL A 167 2.32 -7.35 -10.68
N ARG A 168 1.76 -8.43 -10.16
CA ARG A 168 2.48 -9.66 -9.81
C ARG A 168 1.54 -10.86 -9.99
N ASP A 169 2.11 -12.05 -10.21
CA ASP A 169 1.32 -13.29 -10.23
C ASP A 169 0.38 -13.38 -9.01
N PRO A 170 -0.94 -13.57 -9.20
CA PRO A 170 -1.91 -13.56 -8.10
C PRO A 170 -1.66 -14.66 -7.06
N LYS A 171 -1.08 -15.79 -7.47
CA LYS A 171 -0.74 -16.89 -6.54
C LYS A 171 0.33 -16.46 -5.54
N ASP A 172 1.32 -15.73 -6.04
CA ASP A 172 2.39 -15.18 -5.22
C ASP A 172 1.90 -14.02 -4.33
N VAL A 173 1.01 -13.18 -4.86
CA VAL A 173 0.33 -12.14 -4.08
C VAL A 173 -0.47 -12.76 -2.93
N PHE A 174 -1.19 -13.85 -3.19
CA PHE A 174 -1.91 -14.61 -2.17
C PHE A 174 -0.98 -15.09 -1.04
N VAL A 175 0.14 -15.74 -1.37
CA VAL A 175 1.11 -16.21 -0.37
C VAL A 175 1.70 -15.03 0.42
N SER A 176 2.16 -13.99 -0.28
CA SER A 176 2.77 -12.81 0.34
C SER A 176 1.79 -12.06 1.26
N SER A 177 0.53 -11.95 0.85
CA SER A 177 -0.53 -11.33 1.65
C SER A 177 -0.87 -12.15 2.90
N TYR A 178 -0.91 -13.49 2.79
CA TYR A 178 -1.16 -14.37 3.94
C TYR A 178 -0.13 -14.20 5.04
N HIS A 179 1.16 -14.15 4.67
CA HIS A 179 2.26 -13.93 5.61
C HIS A 179 2.29 -12.50 6.15
N PHE A 180 2.08 -11.50 5.28
CA PHE A 180 2.03 -10.11 5.71
C PHE A 180 0.90 -9.88 6.73
N MET A 181 -0.28 -10.42 6.48
CA MET A 181 -1.43 -10.25 7.36
C MET A 181 -1.22 -10.88 8.73
N ALA A 182 -0.51 -12.01 8.78
CA ALA A 182 -0.04 -12.60 10.01
C ALA A 182 0.88 -11.64 10.77
N ALA A 183 1.90 -11.08 10.13
CA ALA A 183 2.89 -10.23 10.79
C ALA A 183 2.34 -8.85 11.18
N ALA A 184 1.54 -8.22 10.31
CA ALA A 184 1.16 -6.82 10.41
C ALA A 184 -0.10 -6.60 11.25
N MET A 185 -1.11 -7.47 11.13
CA MET A 185 -2.46 -7.18 11.63
C MET A 185 -3.04 -8.27 12.52
N LEU A 186 -3.01 -9.54 12.07
CA LEU A 186 -3.78 -10.62 12.69
C LEU A 186 -2.97 -11.40 13.73
N GLY A 187 -1.64 -11.44 13.59
CA GLY A 187 -0.77 -12.19 14.49
C GLY A 187 -1.25 -13.64 14.64
N PRO A 188 -1.45 -14.11 15.88
CA PRO A 188 -1.90 -15.47 16.16
C PRO A 188 -3.38 -15.73 15.82
N LEU A 189 -4.13 -14.71 15.39
CA LEU A 189 -5.53 -14.81 14.95
C LEU A 189 -5.66 -14.94 13.42
N ARG A 190 -4.57 -15.30 12.74
CA ARG A 190 -4.57 -15.58 11.30
C ARG A 190 -5.56 -16.72 10.98
N PRO A 191 -6.41 -16.57 9.94
CA PRO A 191 -7.35 -17.62 9.54
C PRO A 191 -6.61 -18.83 8.93
N SER A 192 -7.33 -19.93 8.74
CA SER A 192 -6.81 -21.04 7.93
C SER A 192 -6.50 -20.57 6.50
N LEU A 193 -5.63 -21.32 5.81
CA LEU A 193 -5.29 -21.04 4.42
C LEU A 193 -6.52 -21.06 3.52
N LYS A 194 -7.44 -22.00 3.75
CA LYS A 194 -8.70 -22.10 3.01
C LYS A 194 -9.54 -20.84 3.20
N THR A 195 -9.77 -20.41 4.45
CA THR A 195 -10.55 -19.20 4.72
C THR A 195 -9.88 -17.96 4.12
N TRP A 196 -8.54 -17.89 4.16
CA TRP A 196 -7.81 -16.80 3.50
C TRP A 196 -8.00 -16.81 1.98
N LEU A 197 -7.96 -17.99 1.35
CA LEU A 197 -8.18 -18.15 -0.09
C LEU A 197 -9.59 -17.74 -0.49
N ASP A 198 -10.60 -18.19 0.26
CA ASP A 198 -12.00 -17.84 0.03
C ASP A 198 -12.21 -16.31 0.09
N ILE A 199 -11.51 -15.61 0.99
CA ILE A 199 -11.56 -14.13 1.10
C ILE A 199 -10.79 -13.47 -0.05
N TYR A 200 -9.59 -13.96 -0.37
CA TYR A 200 -8.75 -13.42 -1.44
C TYR A 200 -9.44 -13.48 -2.81
N LEU A 201 -10.24 -14.52 -3.06
CA LEU A 201 -11.02 -14.71 -4.29
C LEU A 201 -12.40 -14.02 -4.26
N SER A 202 -12.77 -13.38 -3.16
CA SER A 202 -14.07 -12.71 -3.04
C SER A 202 -14.02 -11.25 -3.49
N ASP A 203 -15.19 -10.68 -3.79
CA ASP A 203 -15.36 -9.24 -4.06
C ASP A 203 -14.96 -8.35 -2.88
N HIS A 204 -14.80 -8.93 -1.68
CA HIS A 204 -14.41 -8.23 -0.46
C HIS A 204 -12.96 -8.50 -0.06
N ALA A 205 -12.10 -8.85 -1.01
CA ALA A 205 -10.67 -8.87 -0.80
C ALA A 205 -10.19 -7.50 -0.25
N PHE A 206 -9.16 -7.52 0.61
CA PHE A 206 -8.72 -6.37 1.40
C PHE A 206 -8.47 -5.08 0.60
N TRP A 207 -7.98 -5.22 -0.62
CA TRP A 207 -7.67 -4.12 -1.52
C TRP A 207 -8.41 -4.28 -2.85
N GLY A 208 -9.62 -4.83 -2.76
CA GLY A 208 -10.42 -5.25 -3.91
C GLY A 208 -9.84 -6.47 -4.62
N PRO A 209 -10.59 -7.02 -5.58
CA PRO A 209 -10.13 -8.14 -6.40
C PRO A 209 -8.86 -7.77 -7.18
N TRP A 210 -7.88 -8.67 -7.16
CA TRP A 210 -6.63 -8.51 -7.92
C TRP A 210 -6.87 -8.35 -9.42
N ALA A 211 -7.88 -9.05 -9.95
CA ALA A 211 -8.22 -9.02 -11.37
C ALA A 211 -8.70 -7.62 -11.79
N ASP A 212 -9.54 -6.97 -10.98
CA ASP A 212 -10.08 -5.64 -11.27
C ASP A 212 -8.98 -4.58 -11.28
N PHE A 213 -8.08 -4.62 -10.29
CA PHE A 213 -6.90 -3.76 -10.29
C PHE A 213 -6.07 -3.97 -11.56
N THR A 214 -5.73 -5.22 -11.87
CA THR A 214 -4.86 -5.56 -12.99
C THR A 214 -5.48 -5.14 -14.32
N ALA A 215 -6.76 -5.46 -14.53
CA ALA A 215 -7.50 -5.08 -15.73
C ALA A 215 -7.54 -3.57 -15.92
N SER A 216 -7.85 -2.80 -14.86
CA SER A 216 -7.94 -1.34 -14.95
C SER A 216 -6.64 -0.66 -15.39
N TYR A 217 -5.48 -1.13 -14.93
CA TYR A 217 -4.18 -0.60 -15.37
C TYR A 217 -3.67 -1.24 -16.65
N TRP A 218 -4.12 -2.44 -16.98
CA TRP A 218 -3.83 -3.05 -18.28
C TRP A 218 -4.39 -2.21 -19.43
N GLU A 219 -5.54 -1.55 -19.24
CA GLU A 219 -6.09 -0.59 -20.20
C GLU A 219 -5.20 0.66 -20.38
N TRP A 220 -4.39 1.00 -19.38
CA TRP A 220 -3.50 2.16 -19.41
C TRP A 220 -2.10 1.83 -19.94
N ARG A 221 -1.76 0.54 -20.10
CA ARG A 221 -0.37 0.07 -20.31
C ARG A 221 0.33 0.65 -21.55
N ASP A 222 -0.44 1.01 -22.58
CA ASP A 222 0.07 1.49 -23.86
C ASP A 222 0.07 3.04 -23.94
N ARG A 223 -0.34 3.73 -22.87
CA ARG A 223 -0.32 5.20 -22.80
C ARG A 223 1.13 5.69 -22.64
N PRO A 224 1.50 6.83 -23.26
CA PRO A 224 2.90 7.27 -23.34
C PRO A 224 3.53 7.65 -21.99
N ASN A 225 2.72 8.03 -21.00
CA ASN A 225 3.13 8.42 -19.66
C ASN A 225 2.91 7.31 -18.60
N VAL A 226 2.60 6.09 -19.04
CA VAL A 226 2.38 4.93 -18.17
C VAL A 226 3.48 3.91 -18.42
N ARG A 227 4.10 3.42 -17.34
CA ARG A 227 5.03 2.30 -17.39
C ARG A 227 4.44 1.13 -16.62
N PHE A 228 4.17 0.05 -17.35
CA PHE A 228 3.62 -1.17 -16.80
C PHE A 228 4.72 -2.22 -16.56
N PHE A 229 4.86 -2.68 -15.32
CA PHE A 229 5.81 -3.69 -14.90
C PHE A 229 5.10 -4.89 -14.26
N THR A 230 5.70 -6.06 -14.44
CA THR A 230 5.50 -7.19 -13.54
C THR A 230 6.59 -7.21 -12.47
N TYR A 231 6.25 -7.68 -11.27
CA TYR A 231 7.22 -7.87 -10.18
C TYR A 231 8.37 -8.76 -10.62
N GLU A 232 8.08 -9.80 -11.39
CA GLU A 232 9.01 -10.80 -11.90
C GLU A 232 10.06 -10.15 -12.82
N GLN A 233 9.64 -9.24 -13.72
CA GLN A 233 10.57 -8.46 -14.56
C GLN A 233 11.52 -7.61 -13.71
N VAL A 234 10.99 -6.90 -12.71
CA VAL A 234 11.81 -6.06 -11.82
C VAL A 234 12.74 -6.92 -10.95
N GLN A 235 12.28 -8.10 -10.52
CA GLN A 235 13.08 -9.04 -9.74
C GLN A 235 14.26 -9.58 -10.55
N GLN A 236 14.00 -9.97 -11.80
CA GLN A 236 14.98 -10.56 -12.71
C GLN A 236 16.09 -9.58 -13.07
N ASP A 237 15.75 -8.33 -13.40
CA ASP A 237 16.74 -7.29 -13.71
C ASP A 237 16.31 -5.91 -13.19
N LYS A 238 16.80 -5.59 -11.99
CA LYS A 238 16.53 -4.29 -11.34
C LYS A 238 17.22 -3.14 -12.08
N VAL A 239 18.38 -3.38 -12.68
CA VAL A 239 19.13 -2.33 -13.38
C VAL A 239 18.40 -1.96 -14.66
N ALA A 240 17.87 -2.93 -15.40
CA ALA A 240 17.01 -2.67 -16.55
C ALA A 240 15.74 -1.91 -16.13
N ALA A 241 15.07 -2.29 -15.04
CA ALA A 241 13.89 -1.58 -14.54
C ALA A 241 14.22 -0.12 -14.17
N ILE A 242 15.35 0.13 -13.50
CA ILE A 242 15.83 1.49 -13.18
C ILE A 242 16.07 2.29 -14.46
N ARG A 243 16.78 1.73 -15.45
CA ARG A 243 17.05 2.40 -16.73
C ARG A 243 15.80 2.71 -17.55
N GLN A 244 14.75 1.91 -17.42
CA GLN A 244 13.47 2.17 -18.08
C GLN A 244 12.65 3.28 -17.41
N LEU A 245 12.97 3.60 -16.16
CA LEU A 245 12.28 4.63 -15.38
C LEU A 245 13.02 5.97 -15.32
N ALA A 246 14.34 5.98 -15.53
CA ALA A 246 15.20 7.17 -15.55
C ALA A 246 15.14 7.89 -16.89
#